data_AF-A0A564QDA5-F1
#
_entry.id   AF-A0A564QDA5-F1
#
_cell.length_a   1.000
_cell.length_b   1.000
_cell.length_c   1.000
_cell.angle_alpha   90.00
_cell.angle_beta   90.00
_cell.angle_gamma   90.00
#
_symmetry.space_group_name_H-M   'P 1'
#
loop_
_entity.id
_entity.type
_entity.pdbx_description
1 polymer ?
#
loop_
_entity_poly.entity_id
_entity_poly.type
_entity_poly.pdbx_seq_one_letter_code
_entity_poly.pdbx_strand_id
1 'polypeptide(L)'
;MNKNMFATVLLGIFLCSIFAGTLSVEATDDQEVLYLLGSRASEVAMKDLPFDKGDPNILVMTSASYAIIDGYNTDRSIDGVADASGCTVGKGNLLLIHRSREKPLWFAFFSKDTNECVYLQVNNAVLVKSVDEFKALADEDVFTKIVKENIGADKLLSEPEAWDEKMKAKVFGGGAKPFNNEFTMITMANVWAKGAPPELIRANQFHNHICPGSASGYLFVKYIDKNLPLEKPSQRYQIIAIKPWCKDDIMQWILEATIGNKNYIAKDLTTEQMKQLPDDAKDVANVVIRWDSATGTGKGMVIAWDWDKAFQMCGDVSRKDLKAFDTHRWWWMRLKMNLWMLDYIDSPETFIHTVKEFDVNSQAELNKLKSAGVNPLVELGVMSVPESESTPLPVWIALSAIAVVAVFMGRSMKRRDV
;
A
#
# COMPACT_ATOMS: atom_id res chain seq x y z
N MET A 1 -16.18 -29.57 50.48
CA MET A 1 -15.49 -28.27 50.36
C MET A 1 -15.79 -27.44 51.59
N ASN A 2 -14.75 -27.01 52.31
CA ASN A 2 -14.83 -26.54 53.69
C ASN A 2 -15.17 -25.03 53.75
N LYS A 3 -16.14 -24.64 54.59
CA LYS A 3 -16.72 -23.27 54.68
C LYS A 3 -15.68 -22.17 54.98
N ASN A 4 -14.50 -22.53 55.47
CA ASN A 4 -13.43 -21.59 55.80
C ASN A 4 -12.64 -21.08 54.59
N MET A 5 -12.83 -21.68 53.40
CA MET A 5 -12.13 -21.25 52.17
C MET A 5 -12.85 -20.08 51.46
N PHE A 6 -14.13 -19.83 51.78
CA PHE A 6 -14.90 -18.73 51.19
C PHE A 6 -14.64 -17.38 51.86
N ALA A 7 -14.34 -17.36 53.16
CA ALA A 7 -14.10 -16.11 53.90
C ALA A 7 -12.76 -15.44 53.51
N THR A 8 -11.73 -16.23 53.21
CA THR A 8 -10.41 -15.71 52.82
C THR A 8 -10.40 -15.15 51.39
N VAL A 9 -11.23 -15.67 50.50
CA VAL A 9 -11.33 -15.20 49.10
C VAL A 9 -12.13 -13.89 49.02
N LEU A 10 -13.17 -13.71 49.85
CA LEU A 10 -13.96 -12.47 49.86
C LEU A 10 -13.20 -11.26 50.46
N LEU A 11 -12.30 -11.47 51.42
CA LEU A 11 -11.47 -10.39 51.98
C LEU A 11 -10.36 -9.94 51.01
N GLY A 12 -9.84 -10.85 50.18
CA GLY A 12 -8.87 -10.53 49.12
C GLY A 12 -9.45 -9.72 47.96
N ILE A 13 -10.73 -9.93 47.64
CA ILE A 13 -11.42 -9.20 46.55
C ILE A 13 -11.82 -7.78 46.99
N PHE A 14 -12.10 -7.56 48.29
CA PHE A 14 -12.44 -6.23 48.80
C PHE A 14 -11.22 -5.31 49.00
N LEU A 15 -10.02 -5.88 49.19
CA LEU A 15 -8.77 -5.10 49.29
C LEU A 15 -8.17 -4.73 47.92
N CYS A 16 -8.49 -5.45 46.85
CA CYS A 16 -8.11 -5.06 45.48
C CYS A 16 -9.02 -3.99 44.86
N SER A 17 -10.19 -3.70 45.45
CA SER A 17 -11.17 -2.75 44.90
C SER A 17 -11.03 -1.33 45.47
N ILE A 18 -10.13 -1.09 46.42
CA ILE A 18 -9.88 0.26 47.00
C ILE A 18 -8.62 0.93 46.38
N PHE A 19 -7.91 0.25 45.47
CA PHE A 19 -6.81 0.82 44.69
C PHE A 19 -7.15 1.02 43.20
N ALA A 20 -8.44 1.13 42.86
CA ALA A 20 -8.87 1.81 41.65
C ALA A 20 -9.03 3.31 41.93
N GLY A 21 -8.00 3.92 42.53
CA GLY A 21 -7.83 5.36 42.38
C GLY A 21 -7.67 5.61 40.89
N THR A 22 -8.55 6.43 40.32
CA THR A 22 -8.34 7.04 39.02
C THR A 22 -6.97 7.71 39.04
N LEU A 23 -5.95 7.00 38.57
CA LEU A 23 -4.74 7.62 38.06
C LEU A 23 -5.21 8.40 36.84
N SER A 24 -5.64 9.63 37.06
CA SER A 24 -5.54 10.66 36.05
C SER A 24 -4.04 10.74 35.76
N VAL A 25 -3.60 10.03 34.72
CA VAL A 25 -2.30 10.27 34.13
C VAL A 25 -2.39 11.70 33.62
N GLU A 26 -1.88 12.66 34.39
CA GLU A 26 -1.67 14.01 33.89
C GLU A 26 -0.82 13.86 32.63
N ALA A 27 -1.31 14.42 31.52
CA ALA A 27 -0.54 14.42 30.28
C ALA A 27 0.81 15.07 30.59
N THR A 28 1.90 14.38 30.24
CA THR A 28 3.22 15.02 30.32
C THR A 28 3.24 16.23 29.40
N ASP A 29 4.09 17.22 29.68
CA ASP A 29 4.24 18.40 28.83
C ASP A 29 4.40 18.02 27.35
N ASP A 30 5.16 16.97 27.04
CA ASP A 30 5.34 16.45 25.68
C ASP A 30 4.02 15.99 25.03
N GLN A 31 3.16 15.29 25.78
CA GLN A 31 1.86 14.79 25.29
C GLN A 31 0.87 15.94 25.09
N GLU A 32 0.97 16.99 25.90
CA GLU A 32 0.17 18.20 25.75
C GLU A 32 0.67 19.06 24.59
N VAL A 33 1.97 19.21 24.39
CA VAL A 33 2.55 19.87 23.22
C VAL A 33 2.15 19.16 21.93
N LEU A 34 2.15 17.82 21.90
CA LEU A 34 1.66 17.05 20.74
C LEU A 34 0.17 17.29 20.46
N TYR A 35 -0.66 17.38 21.50
CA TYR A 35 -2.07 17.77 21.35
C TYR A 35 -2.20 19.17 20.75
N LEU A 36 -1.51 20.14 21.35
CA LEU A 36 -1.51 21.52 20.91
C LEU A 36 -0.94 21.70 19.48
N LEU A 37 0.00 20.87 19.05
CA LEU A 37 0.49 20.85 17.67
C LEU A 37 -0.63 20.55 16.67
N GLY A 38 -1.45 19.53 16.95
CA GLY A 38 -2.59 19.18 16.10
C GLY A 38 -3.66 20.28 16.08
N SER A 39 -3.95 20.86 17.24
CA SER A 39 -4.89 21.98 17.37
C SER A 39 -4.39 23.21 16.60
N ARG A 40 -3.11 23.58 16.78
CA ARG A 40 -2.47 24.72 16.13
C ARG A 40 -2.42 24.55 14.61
N ALA A 41 -2.11 23.35 14.11
CA ALA A 41 -2.14 23.08 12.67
C ALA A 41 -3.54 23.31 12.07
N SER A 42 -4.59 22.92 12.80
CA SER A 42 -5.98 23.16 12.40
C SER A 42 -6.34 24.65 12.43
N GLU A 43 -5.94 25.37 13.47
CA GLU A 43 -6.17 26.82 13.58
C GLU A 43 -5.49 27.60 12.45
N VAL A 44 -4.24 27.25 12.11
CA VAL A 44 -3.53 27.87 10.97
C VAL A 44 -4.25 27.55 9.67
N ALA A 45 -4.62 26.28 9.45
CA ALA A 45 -5.35 25.89 8.26
C ALA A 45 -6.70 26.61 8.12
N MET A 46 -7.46 26.78 9.21
CA MET A 46 -8.75 27.48 9.20
C MET A 46 -8.61 28.99 8.90
N LYS A 47 -7.45 29.61 9.12
CA LYS A 47 -7.20 31.00 8.71
C LYS A 47 -6.98 31.10 7.19
N ASP A 48 -6.20 30.17 6.65
CA ASP A 48 -5.79 30.18 5.24
C ASP A 48 -6.83 29.53 4.30
N LEU A 49 -7.63 28.62 4.85
CA LEU A 49 -8.72 27.90 4.23
C LEU A 49 -9.95 28.11 5.13
N PRO A 50 -10.70 29.20 4.99
CA PRO A 50 -11.77 29.54 5.93
C PRO A 50 -12.89 28.50 5.86
N PHE A 51 -12.89 27.57 6.82
CA PHE A 51 -13.90 26.54 7.01
C PHE A 51 -14.33 26.49 8.49
N ASP A 52 -15.55 26.03 8.73
CA ASP A 52 -16.09 25.89 10.08
C ASP A 52 -15.73 24.53 10.68
N LYS A 53 -15.58 24.48 12.01
CA LYS A 53 -15.35 23.22 12.73
C LYS A 53 -16.46 22.22 12.40
N GLY A 54 -16.06 21.03 11.95
CA GLY A 54 -16.95 19.94 11.61
C GLY A 54 -17.49 19.96 10.18
N ASP A 55 -16.98 20.84 9.32
CA ASP A 55 -17.32 20.89 7.90
C ASP A 55 -17.01 19.54 7.20
N PRO A 56 -18.01 18.87 6.60
CA PRO A 56 -17.82 17.59 5.92
C PRO A 56 -17.02 17.71 4.61
N ASN A 57 -16.86 18.92 4.05
CA ASN A 57 -16.11 19.17 2.83
C ASN A 57 -14.60 19.32 3.06
N ILE A 58 -14.16 19.25 4.32
CA ILE A 58 -12.74 19.32 4.68
C ILE A 58 -12.19 17.93 4.89
N LEU A 59 -11.11 17.65 4.15
CA LEU A 59 -10.27 16.49 4.33
C LEU A 59 -8.99 16.90 5.05
N VAL A 60 -8.70 16.23 6.16
CA VAL A 60 -7.40 16.30 6.82
C VAL A 60 -6.61 15.04 6.49
N MET A 61 -5.35 15.20 6.09
CA MET A 61 -4.38 14.13 5.95
C MET A 61 -3.19 14.42 6.87
N THR A 62 -2.62 13.40 7.50
CA THR A 62 -1.46 13.60 8.38
C THR A 62 -0.57 12.37 8.45
N SER A 63 0.72 12.55 8.72
CA SER A 63 1.62 11.46 9.12
C SER A 63 1.60 11.15 10.62
N ALA A 64 0.74 11.81 11.40
CA ALA A 64 0.56 11.50 12.82
C ALA A 64 0.24 10.01 13.03
N SER A 65 0.64 9.48 14.18
CA SER A 65 0.72 8.04 14.53
C SER A 65 1.86 7.26 13.88
N TYR A 66 2.33 7.67 12.69
CA TYR A 66 3.47 7.02 12.04
C TYR A 66 4.79 7.75 12.30
N ALA A 67 4.79 9.08 12.20
CA ALA A 67 5.95 9.89 12.50
C ALA A 67 6.33 9.76 13.98
N ILE A 68 7.61 9.56 14.24
CA ILE A 68 8.18 9.57 15.58
C ILE A 68 9.20 10.69 15.65
N ILE A 69 9.04 11.53 16.66
CA ILE A 69 9.91 12.67 16.89
C ILE A 69 10.56 12.47 18.26
N ASP A 70 11.88 12.41 18.30
CA ASP A 70 12.67 12.26 19.53
C ASP A 70 12.21 11.10 20.44
N GLY A 71 11.70 10.02 19.84
CA GLY A 71 11.21 8.83 20.55
C GLY A 71 9.72 8.86 20.92
N TYR A 72 9.05 10.00 20.76
CA TYR A 72 7.63 10.16 21.04
C TYR A 72 6.76 9.76 19.85
N ASN A 73 5.70 8.99 20.12
CA ASN A 73 4.63 8.82 19.15
C ASN A 73 3.88 10.15 18.97
N THR A 74 3.21 10.30 17.84
CA THR A 74 2.50 11.54 17.48
C THR A 74 0.98 11.39 17.57
N ASP A 75 0.49 10.40 18.31
CA ASP A 75 -0.93 10.04 18.37
C ASP A 75 -1.79 11.19 18.94
N ARG A 76 -1.29 11.90 19.97
CA ARG A 76 -1.99 13.04 20.58
C ARG A 76 -2.27 14.19 19.61
N SER A 77 -1.49 14.33 18.54
CA SER A 77 -1.78 15.31 17.50
C SER A 77 -3.05 14.99 16.71
N ILE A 78 -3.45 13.72 16.64
CA ILE A 78 -4.74 13.31 16.03
C ILE A 78 -5.90 13.86 16.85
N ASP A 79 -5.81 13.78 18.18
CA ASP A 79 -6.83 14.31 19.09
C ASP A 79 -6.96 15.84 18.92
N GLY A 80 -5.84 16.56 18.91
CA GLY A 80 -5.84 18.01 18.73
C GLY A 80 -6.42 18.44 17.38
N VAL A 81 -6.06 17.73 16.30
CA VAL A 81 -6.68 17.95 14.98
C VAL A 81 -8.18 17.71 15.03
N ALA A 82 -8.62 16.60 15.63
CA ALA A 82 -10.03 16.25 15.70
C ALA A 82 -10.85 17.25 16.51
N ASP A 83 -10.33 17.70 17.65
CA ASP A 83 -10.99 18.66 18.52
C ASP A 83 -11.06 20.05 17.88
N ALA A 84 -10.02 20.51 17.19
CA ALA A 84 -10.00 21.84 16.58
C ALA A 84 -10.78 21.88 15.25
N SER A 85 -10.49 20.97 14.32
CA SER A 85 -11.12 20.95 12.99
C SER A 85 -12.50 20.28 12.95
N GLY A 86 -12.77 19.35 13.88
CA GLY A 86 -13.96 18.50 13.83
C GLY A 86 -13.89 17.33 12.83
N CYS A 87 -12.79 17.19 12.08
CA CYS A 87 -12.52 16.06 11.20
C CYS A 87 -12.08 14.84 12.01
N THR A 88 -12.58 13.64 11.67
CA THR A 88 -12.29 12.43 12.45
C THR A 88 -12.10 11.21 11.55
N VAL A 89 -11.38 10.21 12.04
CA VAL A 89 -11.20 8.94 11.34
C VAL A 89 -12.56 8.27 11.06
N GLY A 90 -13.50 8.35 12.01
CA GLY A 90 -14.84 7.78 11.88
C GLY A 90 -15.70 8.48 10.82
N LYS A 91 -15.56 9.79 10.66
CA LYS A 91 -16.21 10.55 9.57
C LYS A 91 -15.56 10.31 8.20
N GLY A 92 -14.41 9.66 8.16
CA GLY A 92 -13.67 9.38 6.92
C GLY A 92 -13.01 10.61 6.30
N ASN A 93 -12.85 11.69 7.07
CA ASN A 93 -12.26 12.95 6.62
C ASN A 93 -11.05 13.41 7.47
N LEU A 94 -10.52 12.50 8.30
CA LEU A 94 -9.16 12.56 8.85
C LEU A 94 -8.45 11.26 8.48
N LEU A 95 -7.47 11.34 7.58
CA LEU A 95 -6.72 10.21 7.06
C LEU A 95 -5.31 10.18 7.63
N LEU A 96 -4.94 9.03 8.19
CA LEU A 96 -3.62 8.76 8.73
C LEU A 96 -2.78 8.11 7.64
N ILE A 97 -1.86 8.87 7.05
CA ILE A 97 -1.08 8.43 5.90
C ILE A 97 0.20 7.74 6.38
N HIS A 98 0.31 6.44 6.08
CA HIS A 98 1.43 5.60 6.46
C HIS A 98 2.74 6.11 5.85
N ARG A 99 3.76 6.26 6.69
CA ARG A 99 5.10 6.71 6.30
C ARG A 99 6.14 6.08 7.21
N SER A 100 7.41 6.12 6.78
CA SER A 100 8.51 5.69 7.65
C SER A 100 8.55 6.57 8.91
N ARG A 101 8.90 5.95 10.04
CA ARG A 101 8.85 6.57 11.37
C ARG A 101 9.78 7.77 11.51
N GLU A 102 10.82 7.81 10.67
CA GLU A 102 11.86 8.82 10.63
C GLU A 102 11.51 10.00 9.72
N LYS A 103 10.34 9.99 9.07
CA LYS A 103 9.86 11.12 8.26
C LYS A 103 9.20 12.18 9.14
N PRO A 104 9.23 13.46 8.71
CA PRO A 104 8.63 14.55 9.48
C PRO A 104 7.14 14.33 9.75
N LEU A 105 6.69 14.87 10.89
CA LEU A 105 5.27 15.08 11.15
C LEU A 105 4.76 16.21 10.24
N TRP A 106 3.63 15.99 9.59
CA TRP A 106 2.97 16.99 8.77
C TRP A 106 1.45 16.84 8.83
N PHE A 107 0.77 17.93 8.49
CA PHE A 107 -0.68 18.01 8.37
C PHE A 107 -1.03 18.66 7.03
N ALA A 108 -2.10 18.20 6.39
CA ALA A 108 -2.62 18.78 5.17
C ALA A 108 -4.14 18.89 5.26
N PHE A 109 -4.69 20.06 4.93
CA PHE A 109 -6.11 20.37 4.98
C PHE A 109 -6.56 20.73 3.58
N PHE A 110 -7.44 19.94 2.99
CA PHE A 110 -7.99 20.13 1.65
C PHE A 110 -9.48 20.47 1.73
N SER A 111 -9.91 21.51 1.03
CA SER A 111 -11.32 21.84 0.85
C SER A 111 -11.83 21.34 -0.48
N LYS A 112 -12.90 20.55 -0.44
CA LYS A 112 -13.64 20.14 -1.64
C LYS A 112 -14.29 21.31 -2.38
N ASP A 113 -14.62 22.40 -1.67
CA ASP A 113 -15.33 23.54 -2.25
C ASP A 113 -14.40 24.45 -3.06
N THR A 114 -13.17 24.67 -2.58
CA THR A 114 -12.20 25.55 -3.26
C THR A 114 -11.12 24.79 -4.04
N ASN A 115 -10.97 23.48 -3.79
CA ASN A 115 -9.86 22.64 -4.23
C ASN A 115 -8.48 23.10 -3.71
N GLU A 116 -8.45 23.97 -2.70
CA GLU A 116 -7.22 24.42 -2.07
C GLU A 116 -6.79 23.46 -0.95
N CYS A 117 -5.48 23.31 -0.81
CA CYS A 117 -4.82 22.48 0.18
C CYS A 117 -3.78 23.31 0.94
N VAL A 118 -3.91 23.38 2.26
CA VAL A 118 -2.91 23.95 3.18
C VAL A 118 -2.08 22.81 3.75
N TYR A 119 -0.78 22.81 3.52
CA TYR A 119 0.19 21.85 4.03
C TYR A 119 1.10 22.50 5.07
N LEU A 120 1.22 21.84 6.22
CA LEU A 120 2.06 22.26 7.34
C LEU A 120 3.05 21.15 7.70
N GLN A 121 4.35 21.46 7.72
CA GLN A 121 5.38 20.52 8.19
C GLN A 121 5.96 20.98 9.51
N VAL A 122 5.85 20.13 10.53
CA VAL A 122 6.27 20.46 11.90
C VAL A 122 7.79 20.62 11.99
N ASN A 123 8.21 21.62 12.75
CA ASN A 123 9.57 21.74 13.25
C ASN A 123 9.74 20.84 14.48
N ASN A 124 10.42 19.70 14.32
CA ASN A 124 10.59 18.73 15.40
C ASN A 124 11.21 19.32 16.69
N ALA A 125 11.99 20.40 16.58
CA ALA A 125 12.61 21.07 17.73
C ALA A 125 11.61 21.70 18.71
N VAL A 126 10.31 21.75 18.38
CA VAL A 126 9.29 22.27 19.30
C VAL A 126 8.85 21.29 20.37
N LEU A 127 9.14 19.98 20.23
CA LEU A 127 8.67 18.97 21.19
C LEU A 127 9.41 18.98 22.53
N VAL A 128 10.62 19.54 22.58
CA VAL A 128 11.39 19.65 23.83
C VAL A 128 11.03 20.89 24.66
N LYS A 129 10.02 21.66 24.23
CA LYS A 129 9.58 22.89 24.88
C LYS A 129 8.50 22.59 25.91
N SER A 130 8.46 23.38 26.98
CA SER A 130 7.30 23.39 27.88
C SER A 130 6.04 23.90 27.14
N VAL A 131 4.87 23.62 27.71
CA VAL A 131 3.58 24.07 27.16
C VAL A 131 3.53 25.59 26.98
N ASP A 132 4.05 26.35 27.93
CA ASP A 132 4.04 27.83 27.88
C ASP A 132 5.00 28.36 26.81
N GLU A 133 6.19 27.77 26.70
CA GLU A 133 7.15 28.11 25.63
C GLU A 133 6.58 27.79 24.26
N PHE A 134 5.90 26.65 24.11
CA PHE A 134 5.25 26.26 22.85
C PHE A 134 4.15 27.25 22.46
N LYS A 135 3.26 27.61 23.39
CA LYS A 135 2.15 28.56 23.14
C LYS A 135 2.62 29.95 22.71
N ALA A 136 3.81 30.36 23.16
CA ALA A 136 4.39 31.65 22.83
C ALA A 136 5.04 31.70 21.43
N LEU A 137 5.21 30.57 20.75
CA LEU A 137 5.83 30.53 19.42
C LEU A 137 4.94 31.14 18.33
N ALA A 138 5.59 31.77 17.35
CA ALA A 138 4.95 32.14 16.09
C ALA A 138 4.74 30.90 15.20
N ASP A 139 3.82 30.99 14.23
CA ASP A 139 3.47 29.86 13.37
C ASP A 139 4.68 29.37 12.55
N GLU A 140 5.56 30.29 12.16
CA GLU A 140 6.78 30.02 11.39
C GLU A 140 7.87 29.32 12.22
N ASP A 141 7.82 29.43 13.54
CA ASP A 141 8.73 28.70 14.44
C ASP A 141 8.22 27.27 14.70
N VAL A 142 6.89 27.09 14.67
CA VAL A 142 6.23 25.78 14.84
C VAL A 142 6.31 24.94 13.58
N PHE A 143 6.16 25.56 12.41
CA PHE A 143 6.13 24.87 11.13
C PHE A 143 7.28 25.31 10.23
N THR A 144 8.15 24.37 9.89
CA THR A 144 9.23 24.57 8.88
C THR A 144 8.69 24.88 7.48
N LYS A 145 7.40 24.61 7.26
CA LYS A 145 6.71 24.88 5.99
C LYS A 145 5.23 25.10 6.25
N ILE A 146 4.71 26.20 5.70
CA ILE A 146 3.27 26.48 5.58
C ILE A 146 3.04 26.85 4.12
N VAL A 147 2.29 26.04 3.39
CA VAL A 147 2.10 26.21 1.94
C VAL A 147 0.65 25.98 1.59
N LYS A 148 0.08 26.91 0.81
CA LYS A 148 -1.27 26.80 0.26
C LYS A 148 -1.21 26.63 -1.24
N GLU A 149 -1.86 25.60 -1.75
CA GLU A 149 -1.87 25.27 -3.17
C GLU A 149 -3.24 24.79 -3.65
N ASN A 150 -3.63 25.17 -4.86
CA ASN A 150 -4.81 24.56 -5.51
C ASN A 150 -4.40 23.23 -6.14
N ILE A 151 -4.96 22.13 -5.63
CA ILE A 151 -4.65 20.76 -6.04
C ILE A 151 -5.84 20.08 -6.71
N GLY A 152 -6.83 20.83 -7.18
CA GLY A 152 -8.01 20.27 -7.85
C GLY A 152 -7.66 19.59 -9.16
N ALA A 153 -8.22 18.40 -9.38
CA ALA A 153 -7.91 17.56 -10.55
C ALA A 153 -8.08 18.29 -11.88
N ASP A 154 -9.14 19.07 -12.05
CA ASP A 154 -9.39 19.81 -13.29
C ASP A 154 -8.21 20.72 -13.65
N LYS A 155 -7.75 21.52 -12.69
CA LYS A 155 -6.58 22.40 -12.86
C LYS A 155 -5.30 21.62 -13.09
N LEU A 156 -5.04 20.59 -12.28
CA LEU A 156 -3.84 19.76 -12.39
C LEU A 156 -3.76 19.06 -13.76
N LEU A 157 -4.91 18.64 -14.31
CA LEU A 157 -4.96 17.94 -15.58
C LEU A 157 -4.94 18.90 -16.78
N SER A 158 -5.45 20.13 -16.64
CA SER A 158 -5.44 21.14 -17.71
C SER A 158 -4.14 21.96 -17.77
N GLU A 159 -3.43 22.10 -16.65
CA GLU A 159 -2.20 22.90 -16.53
C GLU A 159 -1.03 22.06 -15.94
N PRO A 160 -0.66 20.92 -16.57
CA PRO A 160 0.26 19.98 -15.94
C PRO A 160 1.68 20.54 -15.76
N GLU A 161 2.18 21.38 -16.66
CA GLU A 161 3.52 21.95 -16.55
C GLU A 161 3.67 22.82 -15.29
N ALA A 162 2.66 23.63 -14.98
CA ALA A 162 2.66 24.50 -13.80
C ALA A 162 2.71 23.69 -12.50
N TRP A 163 1.99 22.57 -12.43
CA TRP A 163 2.09 21.68 -11.28
C TRP A 163 3.39 20.88 -11.25
N ASP A 164 3.92 20.49 -12.40
CA ASP A 164 5.17 19.74 -12.48
C ASP A 164 6.37 20.54 -11.95
N GLU A 165 6.38 21.86 -12.14
CA GLU A 165 7.34 22.75 -11.50
C GLU A 165 7.26 22.67 -9.96
N LYS A 166 6.05 22.67 -9.41
CA LYS A 166 5.80 22.54 -7.96
C LYS A 166 6.15 21.15 -7.42
N MET A 167 5.84 20.11 -8.19
CA MET A 167 6.23 18.72 -7.94
C MET A 167 7.77 18.61 -7.79
N LYS A 168 8.52 19.23 -8.71
CA LYS A 168 9.99 19.29 -8.68
C LYS A 168 10.53 20.14 -7.54
N ALA A 169 9.87 21.27 -7.25
CA ALA A 169 10.21 22.17 -6.13
C ALA A 169 9.88 21.59 -4.75
N LYS A 170 9.13 20.48 -4.69
CA LYS A 170 8.73 19.80 -3.44
C LYS A 170 7.96 20.72 -2.49
N VAL A 171 6.94 21.36 -3.04
CA VAL A 171 6.11 22.32 -2.30
C VAL A 171 5.44 21.71 -1.07
N PHE A 172 5.28 20.38 -1.00
CA PHE A 172 4.75 19.67 0.18
C PHE A 172 5.80 18.84 0.92
N GLY A 173 7.07 19.26 0.86
CA GLY A 173 8.14 18.66 1.67
C GLY A 173 8.80 17.43 1.05
N GLY A 174 8.37 16.99 -0.14
CA GLY A 174 9.03 15.91 -0.86
C GLY A 174 8.79 14.53 -0.24
N GLY A 175 9.81 13.68 -0.30
CA GLY A 175 9.71 12.29 0.17
C GLY A 175 10.63 11.36 -0.60
N ALA A 176 10.38 10.05 -0.45
CA ALA A 176 11.06 9.05 -1.25
C ALA A 176 10.57 9.13 -2.70
N LYS A 177 11.48 9.09 -3.67
CA LYS A 177 11.12 9.06 -5.09
C LYS A 177 10.65 7.65 -5.49
N PRO A 178 9.76 7.53 -6.48
CA PRO A 178 9.09 8.62 -7.20
C PRO A 178 7.79 9.12 -6.53
N PHE A 179 7.23 8.37 -5.58
CA PHE A 179 5.95 8.67 -4.92
C PHE A 179 6.16 9.47 -3.62
N ASN A 180 6.22 10.80 -3.78
CA ASN A 180 6.47 11.78 -2.73
C ASN A 180 5.16 12.37 -2.14
N ASN A 181 5.28 13.27 -1.15
CA ASN A 181 4.14 13.98 -0.57
C ASN A 181 3.31 14.71 -1.62
N GLU A 182 3.97 15.32 -2.61
CA GLU A 182 3.28 16.02 -3.69
C GLU A 182 2.30 15.10 -4.42
N PHE A 183 2.75 13.89 -4.75
CA PHE A 183 1.88 12.88 -5.36
C PHE A 183 0.80 12.35 -4.41
N THR A 184 1.14 12.10 -3.14
CA THR A 184 0.16 11.69 -2.12
C THR A 184 -0.97 12.69 -2.00
N MET A 185 -0.66 14.00 -1.86
CA MET A 185 -1.67 15.04 -1.66
C MET A 185 -2.64 15.10 -2.83
N ILE A 186 -2.13 15.19 -4.07
CA ILE A 186 -3.01 15.32 -5.24
C ILE A 186 -3.85 14.06 -5.49
N THR A 187 -3.33 12.87 -5.20
CA THR A 187 -4.06 11.63 -5.52
C THR A 187 -5.08 11.28 -4.45
N MET A 188 -4.71 11.33 -3.17
CA MET A 188 -5.62 11.03 -2.07
C MET A 188 -6.77 12.04 -2.01
N ALA A 189 -6.47 13.35 -2.10
CA ALA A 189 -7.49 14.38 -1.96
C ALA A 189 -8.54 14.33 -3.08
N ASN A 190 -8.12 14.23 -4.34
CA ASN A 190 -9.06 14.20 -5.47
C ASN A 190 -9.88 12.91 -5.54
N VAL A 191 -9.30 11.76 -5.19
CA VAL A 191 -10.03 10.49 -5.13
C VAL A 191 -11.04 10.48 -3.99
N TRP A 192 -10.68 11.02 -2.82
CA TRP A 192 -11.62 11.26 -1.72
C TRP A 192 -12.74 12.22 -2.13
N ALA A 193 -12.40 13.35 -2.76
CA ALA A 193 -13.36 14.36 -3.21
C ALA A 193 -14.38 13.82 -4.22
N LYS A 194 -13.94 12.91 -5.11
CA LYS A 194 -14.79 12.19 -6.07
C LYS A 194 -15.73 11.17 -5.41
N GLY A 195 -15.56 10.88 -4.11
CA GLY A 195 -16.43 9.97 -3.36
C GLY A 195 -16.00 8.51 -3.42
N ALA A 196 -14.68 8.25 -3.46
CA ALA A 196 -14.17 6.90 -3.42
C ALA A 196 -14.65 6.10 -2.19
N PRO A 197 -14.86 4.78 -2.32
CA PRO A 197 -15.29 3.95 -1.21
C PRO A 197 -14.33 4.01 -0.02
N PRO A 198 -14.84 4.02 1.23
CA PRO A 198 -13.99 4.07 2.43
C PRO A 198 -12.94 2.96 2.51
N GLU A 199 -13.25 1.77 2.00
CA GLU A 199 -12.31 0.64 1.97
C GLU A 199 -11.08 0.92 1.10
N LEU A 200 -11.28 1.52 -0.09
CA LEU A 200 -10.19 1.92 -0.97
C LEU A 200 -9.33 3.00 -0.29
N ILE A 201 -9.95 4.00 0.34
CA ILE A 201 -9.22 5.06 1.06
C ILE A 201 -8.43 4.50 2.24
N ARG A 202 -9.01 3.59 3.04
CA ARG A 202 -8.33 2.95 4.18
C ARG A 202 -7.16 2.08 3.74
N ALA A 203 -7.32 1.27 2.70
CA ALA A 203 -6.22 0.48 2.17
C ALA A 203 -5.07 1.38 1.65
N ASN A 204 -5.40 2.53 1.06
CA ASN A 204 -4.38 3.48 0.59
C ASN A 204 -3.78 4.38 1.67
N GLN A 205 -4.37 4.45 2.87
CA GLN A 205 -3.67 4.99 4.03
C GLN A 205 -2.41 4.16 4.31
N PHE A 206 -2.48 2.83 4.20
CA PHE A 206 -1.32 1.94 4.29
C PHE A 206 -0.39 2.07 3.07
N HIS A 207 -0.95 2.09 1.86
CA HIS A 207 -0.16 2.23 0.62
C HIS A 207 0.49 3.63 0.45
N ASN A 208 0.04 4.61 1.22
CA ASN A 208 0.49 6.01 1.33
C ASN A 208 0.14 6.97 0.17
N HIS A 209 -0.44 6.48 -0.92
CA HIS A 209 -0.91 7.27 -2.05
C HIS A 209 -1.93 6.45 -2.84
N ILE A 210 -2.60 7.05 -3.82
CA ILE A 210 -3.45 6.31 -4.75
C ILE A 210 -2.81 6.34 -6.14
N CYS A 211 -2.62 5.18 -6.74
CA CYS A 211 -2.20 5.02 -8.13
C CYS A 211 -3.09 4.00 -8.87
N PRO A 212 -3.02 3.91 -10.21
CA PRO A 212 -3.86 2.98 -10.98
C PRO A 212 -3.65 1.52 -10.58
N GLY A 213 -2.45 1.18 -10.08
CA GLY A 213 -2.18 -0.13 -9.51
C GLY A 213 -2.96 -0.40 -8.22
N SER A 214 -3.08 0.58 -7.32
CA SER A 214 -3.89 0.46 -6.10
C SER A 214 -5.41 0.53 -6.40
N ALA A 215 -5.84 1.40 -7.32
CA ALA A 215 -7.23 1.48 -7.74
C ALA A 215 -7.69 0.17 -8.41
N SER A 216 -6.85 -0.45 -9.26
CA SER A 216 -7.14 -1.79 -9.78
C SER A 216 -7.20 -2.84 -8.68
N GLY A 217 -6.43 -2.72 -7.60
CA GLY A 217 -6.53 -3.60 -6.43
C GLY A 217 -7.93 -3.63 -5.82
N TYR A 218 -8.62 -2.50 -5.73
CA TYR A 218 -10.01 -2.48 -5.27
C TYR A 218 -10.96 -3.13 -6.28
N LEU A 219 -10.75 -2.92 -7.58
CA LEU A 219 -11.52 -3.63 -8.61
C LEU A 219 -11.29 -5.14 -8.56
N PHE A 220 -10.08 -5.60 -8.24
CA PHE A 220 -9.79 -7.01 -7.98
C PHE A 220 -10.59 -7.56 -6.80
N VAL A 221 -10.66 -6.82 -5.69
CA VAL A 221 -11.51 -7.18 -4.56
C VAL A 221 -12.97 -7.33 -5.01
N LYS A 222 -13.53 -6.34 -5.73
CA LYS A 222 -14.91 -6.41 -6.23
C LYS A 222 -15.14 -7.59 -7.18
N TYR A 223 -14.16 -7.90 -8.03
CA TYR A 223 -14.22 -9.07 -8.91
C TYR A 223 -14.21 -10.38 -8.11
N ILE A 224 -13.39 -10.48 -7.06
CA ILE A 224 -13.31 -11.64 -6.18
C ILE A 224 -14.61 -11.83 -5.39
N ASP A 225 -15.17 -10.75 -4.83
CA ASP A 225 -16.47 -10.79 -4.14
C ASP A 225 -17.57 -11.38 -5.03
N LYS A 226 -17.58 -11.00 -6.31
CA LYS A 226 -18.60 -11.42 -7.29
C LYS A 226 -18.42 -12.87 -7.76
N ASN A 227 -17.18 -13.30 -7.98
CA ASN A 227 -16.89 -14.57 -8.68
C ASN A 227 -16.38 -15.69 -7.76
N LEU A 228 -15.84 -15.35 -6.59
CA LEU A 228 -15.32 -16.31 -5.62
C LEU A 228 -15.57 -15.85 -4.16
N PRO A 229 -16.81 -15.52 -3.76
CA PRO A 229 -17.12 -15.01 -2.42
C PRO A 229 -16.79 -16.03 -1.33
N LEU A 230 -16.40 -15.60 -0.12
CA LEU A 230 -16.41 -16.52 1.02
C LEU A 230 -17.87 -16.88 1.38
N GLU A 231 -18.17 -18.17 1.51
CA GLU A 231 -19.51 -18.69 1.80
C GLU A 231 -19.67 -19.13 3.26
N LYS A 232 -18.55 -19.41 3.95
CA LYS A 232 -18.54 -19.98 5.30
C LYS A 232 -17.45 -19.35 6.16
N PRO A 233 -17.62 -19.28 7.50
CA PRO A 233 -16.57 -18.80 8.41
C PRO A 233 -15.28 -19.62 8.39
N SER A 234 -15.33 -20.89 7.97
CA SER A 234 -14.14 -21.75 7.83
C SER A 234 -13.30 -21.42 6.59
N GLN A 235 -13.81 -20.56 5.71
CA GLN A 235 -13.17 -20.20 4.46
C GLN A 235 -12.35 -18.92 4.61
N ARG A 236 -11.26 -18.86 3.86
CA ARG A 236 -10.40 -17.68 3.72
C ARG A 236 -9.79 -17.65 2.34
N TYR A 237 -9.28 -16.48 1.95
CA TYR A 237 -8.48 -16.39 0.74
C TYR A 237 -7.04 -16.87 0.99
N GLN A 238 -6.50 -17.61 0.03
CA GLN A 238 -5.07 -17.83 -0.17
C GLN A 238 -4.71 -17.16 -1.50
N ILE A 239 -3.77 -16.23 -1.48
CA ILE A 239 -3.43 -15.40 -2.63
C ILE A 239 -1.96 -15.60 -2.96
N ILE A 240 -1.71 -15.92 -4.23
CA ILE A 240 -0.37 -15.95 -4.81
C ILE A 240 -0.32 -14.81 -5.81
N ALA A 241 0.37 -13.73 -5.45
CA ALA A 241 0.62 -12.62 -6.35
C ALA A 241 1.61 -13.01 -7.43
N ILE A 242 1.24 -12.74 -8.68
CA ILE A 242 2.09 -12.93 -9.84
C ILE A 242 2.46 -11.55 -10.37
N LYS A 243 3.76 -11.28 -10.52
CA LYS A 243 4.28 -9.94 -10.86
C LYS A 243 3.68 -8.88 -9.92
N PRO A 244 3.98 -8.94 -8.61
CA PRO A 244 3.31 -8.11 -7.61
C PRO A 244 3.42 -6.60 -7.94
N TRP A 245 2.33 -5.86 -7.75
CA TRP A 245 2.29 -4.40 -7.81
C TRP A 245 1.36 -3.83 -6.74
N CYS A 246 1.10 -2.53 -6.77
CA CYS A 246 0.30 -1.81 -5.77
C CYS A 246 -1.07 -2.44 -5.46
N LYS A 247 -1.66 -3.26 -6.34
CA LYS A 247 -2.92 -3.98 -6.06
C LYS A 247 -2.80 -4.89 -4.85
N ASP A 248 -1.60 -5.44 -4.65
CA ASP A 248 -1.37 -6.51 -3.68
C ASP A 248 -1.41 -5.94 -2.25
N ASP A 249 -1.03 -4.68 -2.03
CA ASP A 249 -1.22 -4.00 -0.73
C ASP A 249 -2.71 -3.82 -0.41
N ILE A 250 -3.51 -3.49 -1.42
CA ILE A 250 -4.97 -3.30 -1.28
C ILE A 250 -5.66 -4.62 -1.00
N MET A 251 -5.30 -5.67 -1.73
CA MET A 251 -5.83 -7.01 -1.53
C MET A 251 -5.42 -7.58 -0.16
N GLN A 252 -4.17 -7.38 0.26
CA GLN A 252 -3.72 -7.81 1.59
C GLN A 252 -4.54 -7.13 2.70
N TRP A 253 -4.79 -5.83 2.56
CA TRP A 253 -5.55 -5.06 3.53
C TRP A 253 -7.02 -5.48 3.60
N ILE A 254 -7.71 -5.55 2.46
CA ILE A 254 -9.16 -5.74 2.42
C ILE A 254 -9.56 -7.21 2.59
N LEU A 255 -8.80 -8.15 2.01
CA LEU A 255 -9.17 -9.57 2.01
C LEU A 255 -8.61 -10.34 3.22
N GLU A 256 -7.99 -9.65 4.18
CA GLU A 256 -7.30 -10.25 5.33
C GLU A 256 -6.30 -11.35 4.93
N ALA A 257 -5.69 -11.21 3.76
CA ALA A 257 -4.74 -12.18 3.24
C ALA A 257 -3.36 -11.57 3.34
N THR A 258 -2.59 -11.83 4.39
CA THR A 258 -1.28 -11.20 4.60
C THR A 258 -0.14 -12.21 4.53
N ILE A 259 1.08 -11.71 4.35
CA ILE A 259 2.27 -12.55 4.44
C ILE A 259 2.37 -13.18 5.85
N GLY A 260 2.08 -12.39 6.89
CA GLY A 260 2.20 -12.81 8.30
C GLY A 260 1.22 -13.90 8.72
N ASN A 261 -0.05 -13.82 8.29
CA ASN A 261 -1.02 -14.89 8.52
C ASN A 261 -0.89 -16.06 7.51
N LYS A 262 0.17 -16.04 6.68
CA LYS A 262 0.54 -17.05 5.68
C LYS A 262 -0.50 -17.24 4.59
N ASN A 263 -1.40 -16.28 4.38
CA ASN A 263 -2.43 -16.34 3.34
C ASN A 263 -2.00 -15.60 2.07
N TYR A 264 -0.85 -14.91 2.07
CA TYR A 264 -0.30 -14.22 0.91
C TYR A 264 1.12 -14.67 0.60
N ILE A 265 1.44 -14.83 -0.68
CA ILE A 265 2.82 -14.97 -1.15
C ILE A 265 3.00 -14.24 -2.47
N ALA A 266 4.13 -13.55 -2.62
CA ALA A 266 4.53 -12.92 -3.87
C ALA A 266 5.50 -13.80 -4.66
N LYS A 267 5.22 -13.97 -5.96
CA LYS A 267 6.08 -14.67 -6.91
C LYS A 267 6.22 -13.81 -8.16
N ASP A 268 7.44 -13.37 -8.42
CA ASP A 268 7.73 -12.65 -9.66
C ASP A 268 8.01 -13.62 -10.81
N LEU A 269 7.93 -13.12 -12.04
CA LEU A 269 8.28 -13.85 -13.25
C LEU A 269 9.56 -13.28 -13.86
N THR A 270 10.44 -14.15 -14.35
CA THR A 270 11.59 -13.70 -15.14
C THR A 270 11.14 -13.12 -16.49
N THR A 271 12.04 -12.42 -17.17
CA THR A 271 11.78 -11.88 -18.52
C THR A 271 11.41 -12.99 -19.51
N GLU A 272 12.04 -14.16 -19.38
CA GLU A 272 11.83 -15.35 -20.21
C GLU A 272 10.46 -15.96 -19.93
N GLN A 273 10.09 -16.09 -18.65
CA GLN A 273 8.76 -16.56 -18.25
C GLN A 273 7.66 -15.61 -18.74
N MET A 274 7.88 -14.30 -18.66
CA MET A 274 6.92 -13.32 -19.18
C MET A 274 6.67 -13.47 -20.69
N LYS A 275 7.67 -13.89 -21.48
CA LYS A 275 7.51 -14.14 -22.92
C LYS A 275 6.76 -15.44 -23.24
N GLN A 276 6.67 -16.36 -22.27
CA GLN A 276 5.99 -17.65 -22.41
C GLN A 276 4.51 -17.59 -22.00
N LEU A 277 4.05 -16.48 -21.44
CA LEU A 277 2.65 -16.30 -21.09
C LEU A 277 1.80 -16.29 -22.37
N PRO A 278 0.68 -17.02 -22.41
CA PRO A 278 -0.28 -16.89 -23.50
C PRO A 278 -0.93 -15.50 -23.49
N ASP A 279 -1.51 -15.10 -24.61
CA ASP A 279 -2.05 -13.74 -24.80
C ASP A 279 -3.12 -13.37 -23.77
N ASP A 280 -3.97 -14.32 -23.37
CA ASP A 280 -5.02 -14.14 -22.37
C ASP A 280 -4.48 -14.04 -20.93
N ALA A 281 -3.21 -14.42 -20.70
CA ALA A 281 -2.52 -14.33 -19.41
C ALA A 281 -1.33 -13.35 -19.40
N LYS A 282 -1.11 -12.56 -20.47
CA LYS A 282 0.04 -11.64 -20.59
C LYS A 282 0.20 -10.66 -19.41
N ASP A 283 -0.93 -10.26 -18.82
CA ASP A 283 -1.04 -9.37 -17.67
C ASP A 283 -1.71 -10.10 -16.48
N VAL A 284 -1.39 -11.40 -16.31
CA VAL A 284 -1.76 -12.19 -15.13
C VAL A 284 -1.34 -11.49 -13.84
N ALA A 285 -2.27 -11.46 -12.88
CA ALA A 285 -2.17 -10.67 -11.67
C ALA A 285 -2.03 -11.54 -10.42
N ASN A 286 -2.93 -12.52 -10.25
CA ASN A 286 -2.99 -13.34 -9.04
C ASN A 286 -3.52 -14.74 -9.36
N VAL A 287 -3.08 -15.70 -8.56
CA VAL A 287 -3.87 -16.90 -8.28
C VAL A 287 -4.59 -16.67 -6.95
N VAL A 288 -5.91 -16.78 -6.97
CA VAL A 288 -6.77 -16.57 -5.79
C VAL A 288 -7.50 -17.86 -5.49
N ILE A 289 -7.41 -18.34 -4.26
CA ILE A 289 -8.02 -19.60 -3.82
C ILE A 289 -8.90 -19.31 -2.61
N ARG A 290 -10.18 -19.66 -2.68
CA ARG A 290 -11.07 -19.76 -1.53
C ARG A 290 -10.84 -21.11 -0.88
N TRP A 291 -10.09 -21.11 0.22
CA TRP A 291 -9.67 -22.30 0.95
C TRP A 291 -10.57 -22.55 2.15
N ASP A 292 -11.12 -23.76 2.27
CA ASP A 292 -11.94 -24.18 3.40
C ASP A 292 -11.10 -25.08 4.34
N SER A 293 -10.76 -24.57 5.53
CA SER A 293 -10.00 -25.37 6.50
C SER A 293 -10.79 -26.50 7.15
N ALA A 294 -12.12 -26.51 7.06
CA ALA A 294 -12.92 -27.59 7.60
C ALA A 294 -12.82 -28.86 6.74
N THR A 295 -12.71 -28.70 5.41
CA THR A 295 -12.61 -29.82 4.46
C THR A 295 -11.17 -30.07 4.01
N GLY A 296 -10.28 -29.09 4.15
CA GLY A 296 -8.92 -29.18 3.62
C GLY A 296 -8.89 -29.14 2.09
N THR A 297 -9.84 -28.41 1.49
CA THR A 297 -9.98 -28.24 0.04
C THR A 297 -10.29 -26.78 -0.30
N GLY A 298 -10.24 -26.42 -1.58
CA GLY A 298 -10.58 -25.07 -2.04
C GLY A 298 -10.94 -24.99 -3.51
N LYS A 299 -11.53 -23.86 -3.89
CA LYS A 299 -11.77 -23.49 -5.29
C LYS A 299 -10.91 -22.28 -5.62
N GLY A 300 -10.25 -22.30 -6.77
CA GLY A 300 -9.33 -21.25 -7.19
C GLY A 300 -9.57 -20.72 -8.59
N MET A 301 -9.03 -19.53 -8.82
CA MET A 301 -9.01 -18.88 -10.12
C MET A 301 -7.67 -18.19 -10.35
N VAL A 302 -7.20 -18.21 -11.59
CA VAL A 302 -6.11 -17.37 -12.10
C VAL A 302 -6.76 -16.18 -12.79
N ILE A 303 -6.43 -14.98 -12.34
CA ILE A 303 -7.05 -13.74 -12.82
C ILE A 303 -6.00 -12.82 -13.44
N ALA A 304 -6.39 -12.10 -14.49
CA ALA A 304 -5.55 -11.17 -15.22
C ALA A 304 -6.22 -9.79 -15.34
N TRP A 305 -5.41 -8.76 -15.59
CA TRP A 305 -5.85 -7.40 -15.82
C TRP A 305 -5.60 -6.97 -17.27
N ASP A 306 -6.58 -6.42 -17.96
CA ASP A 306 -6.41 -5.87 -19.30
C ASP A 306 -5.96 -4.40 -19.26
N TRP A 307 -4.64 -4.21 -19.17
CA TRP A 307 -4.03 -2.87 -19.17
C TRP A 307 -4.25 -2.16 -20.50
N ASP A 308 -4.24 -2.88 -21.61
CA ASP A 308 -4.35 -2.27 -22.94
C ASP A 308 -5.75 -1.70 -23.14
N LYS A 309 -6.78 -2.43 -22.74
CA LYS A 309 -8.16 -1.94 -22.68
C LYS A 309 -8.32 -0.78 -21.71
N ALA A 310 -7.71 -0.84 -20.52
CA ALA A 310 -7.77 0.25 -19.55
C ALA A 310 -7.16 1.55 -20.11
N PHE A 311 -5.99 1.48 -20.77
CA PHE A 311 -5.39 2.64 -21.42
C PHE A 311 -6.23 3.15 -22.59
N GLN A 312 -6.73 2.25 -23.43
CA GLN A 312 -7.58 2.60 -24.57
C GLN A 312 -8.85 3.33 -24.13
N MET A 313 -9.55 2.83 -23.10
CA MET A 313 -10.82 3.41 -22.63
C MET A 313 -10.64 4.71 -21.83
N CYS A 314 -9.55 4.85 -21.06
CA CYS A 314 -9.24 6.11 -20.37
C CYS A 314 -8.89 7.23 -21.37
N GLY A 315 -8.23 6.87 -22.47
CA GLY A 315 -7.83 7.80 -23.53
C GLY A 315 -6.66 8.71 -23.13
N ASP A 316 -5.83 9.07 -24.11
CA ASP A 316 -4.66 9.94 -23.91
C ASP A 316 -3.73 9.49 -22.75
N VAL A 317 -3.63 8.17 -22.55
CA VAL A 317 -2.70 7.53 -21.61
C VAL A 317 -2.19 6.23 -22.24
N SER A 318 -1.02 5.77 -21.83
CA SER A 318 -0.40 4.56 -22.38
C SER A 318 0.60 3.94 -21.43
N ARG A 319 0.97 2.67 -21.67
CA ARG A 319 1.92 1.92 -20.83
C ARG A 319 3.28 2.62 -20.67
N LYS A 320 3.73 3.39 -21.67
CA LYS A 320 5.00 4.15 -21.59
C LYS A 320 4.95 5.26 -20.53
N ASP A 321 3.78 5.85 -20.30
CA ASP A 321 3.61 6.94 -19.33
C ASP A 321 3.84 6.46 -17.89
N LEU A 322 3.67 5.16 -17.61
CA LEU A 322 4.01 4.56 -16.31
C LEU A 322 5.49 4.73 -15.94
N LYS A 323 6.37 4.85 -16.93
CA LYS A 323 7.83 4.99 -16.76
C LYS A 323 8.35 6.39 -17.09
N ALA A 324 7.48 7.33 -17.49
CA ALA A 324 7.86 8.68 -17.92
C ALA A 324 8.16 9.63 -16.73
N PHE A 325 9.00 9.19 -15.78
CA PHE A 325 9.31 9.89 -14.54
C PHE A 325 10.09 11.21 -14.73
N ASP A 326 10.54 11.47 -15.95
CA ASP A 326 11.23 12.66 -16.41
C ASP A 326 10.30 13.79 -16.87
N THR A 327 9.01 13.50 -17.08
CA THR A 327 8.00 14.46 -17.54
C THR A 327 6.79 14.47 -16.62
N HIS A 328 5.91 15.46 -16.73
CA HIS A 328 4.67 15.50 -15.93
C HIS A 328 3.78 14.25 -16.14
N ARG A 329 3.98 13.51 -17.25
CA ARG A 329 3.15 12.37 -17.64
C ARG A 329 3.08 11.30 -16.56
N TRP A 330 4.14 11.05 -15.78
CA TRP A 330 4.09 9.98 -14.77
C TRP A 330 3.04 10.22 -13.69
N TRP A 331 2.86 11.44 -13.19
CA TRP A 331 1.86 11.73 -12.16
C TRP A 331 0.51 12.07 -12.79
N TRP A 332 0.53 12.78 -13.92
CA TRP A 332 -0.69 13.22 -14.61
C TRP A 332 -1.54 12.02 -15.05
N MET A 333 -0.90 11.03 -15.68
CA MET A 333 -1.61 9.83 -16.13
C MET A 333 -2.20 9.06 -14.96
N ARG A 334 -1.49 9.01 -13.83
CA ARG A 334 -1.93 8.31 -12.62
C ARG A 334 -3.13 8.99 -12.00
N LEU A 335 -3.10 10.32 -11.85
CA LEU A 335 -4.23 11.08 -11.35
C LEU A 335 -5.47 10.91 -12.24
N LYS A 336 -5.31 11.07 -13.57
CA LYS A 336 -6.39 10.87 -14.54
C LYS A 336 -6.99 9.47 -14.45
N MET A 337 -6.14 8.44 -14.51
CA MET A 337 -6.61 7.05 -14.44
C MET A 337 -7.24 6.72 -13.09
N ASN A 338 -6.71 7.22 -11.96
CA ASN A 338 -7.31 6.99 -10.65
C ASN A 338 -8.78 7.45 -10.64
N LEU A 339 -9.04 8.68 -11.08
CA LEU A 339 -10.38 9.27 -11.08
C LEU A 339 -11.30 8.57 -12.07
N TRP A 340 -10.80 8.19 -13.23
CA TRP A 340 -11.56 7.47 -14.25
C TRP A 340 -11.91 6.04 -13.80
N MET A 341 -10.99 5.32 -13.15
CA MET A 341 -11.24 3.94 -12.69
C MET A 341 -12.32 3.85 -11.60
N LEU A 342 -12.56 4.91 -10.83
CA LEU A 342 -13.66 4.93 -9.85
C LEU A 342 -15.04 4.76 -10.52
N ASP A 343 -15.18 5.15 -11.79
CA ASP A 343 -16.43 5.03 -12.54
C ASP A 343 -16.75 3.56 -12.92
N TYR A 344 -15.84 2.62 -12.63
CA TYR A 344 -15.97 1.19 -12.96
C TYR A 344 -16.00 0.28 -11.73
N ILE A 345 -16.13 0.84 -10.51
CA ILE A 345 -16.14 0.06 -9.26
C ILE A 345 -17.20 -1.04 -9.26
N ASP A 346 -18.36 -0.79 -9.87
CA ASP A 346 -19.47 -1.73 -9.96
C ASP A 346 -19.41 -2.64 -11.21
N SER A 347 -18.38 -2.51 -12.04
CA SER A 347 -18.20 -3.29 -13.27
C SER A 347 -16.75 -3.75 -13.48
N PRO A 348 -16.15 -4.43 -12.48
CA PRO A 348 -14.74 -4.83 -12.53
C PRO A 348 -14.41 -5.80 -13.67
N GLU A 349 -15.38 -6.58 -14.16
CA GLU A 349 -15.24 -7.44 -15.36
C GLU A 349 -14.88 -6.69 -16.64
N THR A 350 -14.98 -5.35 -16.63
CA THR A 350 -14.53 -4.53 -17.75
C THR A 350 -13.04 -4.72 -18.01
N PHE A 351 -12.24 -4.89 -16.95
CA PHE A 351 -10.77 -4.96 -17.04
C PHE A 351 -10.19 -6.26 -16.45
N ILE A 352 -11.00 -7.03 -15.74
CA ILE A 352 -10.54 -8.26 -15.09
C ILE A 352 -11.27 -9.44 -15.71
N HIS A 353 -10.52 -10.49 -16.02
CA HIS A 353 -11.08 -11.77 -16.45
C HIS A 353 -10.37 -12.94 -15.77
N THR A 354 -11.10 -14.06 -15.69
CA THR A 354 -10.57 -15.34 -15.22
C THR A 354 -9.91 -16.06 -16.38
N VAL A 355 -8.59 -16.27 -16.28
CA VAL A 355 -7.80 -17.08 -17.22
C VAL A 355 -8.11 -18.57 -17.04
N LYS A 356 -8.24 -19.01 -15.78
CA LYS A 356 -8.49 -20.42 -15.44
C LYS A 356 -9.17 -20.57 -14.10
N GLU A 357 -10.15 -21.46 -14.00
CA GLU A 357 -10.67 -22.00 -12.73
C GLU A 357 -10.05 -23.37 -12.44
N PHE A 358 -9.93 -23.71 -11.16
CA PHE A 358 -9.40 -25.00 -10.71
C PHE A 358 -9.86 -25.35 -9.30
N ASP A 359 -9.75 -26.63 -8.94
CA ASP A 359 -9.95 -27.12 -7.57
C ASP A 359 -8.60 -27.39 -6.90
N VAL A 360 -8.58 -27.27 -5.57
CA VAL A 360 -7.46 -27.67 -4.71
C VAL A 360 -7.99 -28.73 -3.75
N ASN A 361 -7.53 -29.97 -3.92
CA ASN A 361 -8.11 -31.14 -3.26
C ASN A 361 -7.39 -31.53 -1.96
N SER A 362 -6.29 -30.86 -1.64
CA SER A 362 -5.55 -31.14 -0.41
C SER A 362 -4.66 -29.99 0.03
N GLN A 363 -4.28 -30.00 1.31
CA GLN A 363 -3.28 -29.06 1.85
C GLN A 363 -1.93 -29.19 1.13
N ALA A 364 -1.58 -30.39 0.65
CA ALA A 364 -0.35 -30.62 -0.09
C ALA A 364 -0.34 -29.89 -1.44
N GLU A 365 -1.47 -29.89 -2.17
CA GLU A 365 -1.62 -29.13 -3.42
C GLU A 365 -1.52 -27.62 -3.17
N LEU A 366 -2.23 -27.11 -2.15
CA LEU A 366 -2.12 -25.70 -1.77
C LEU A 366 -0.67 -25.32 -1.44
N ASN A 367 0.01 -26.14 -0.65
CA ASN A 367 1.40 -25.91 -0.29
C ASN A 367 2.31 -25.94 -1.52
N LYS A 368 2.12 -26.88 -2.45
CA LYS A 368 2.88 -26.97 -3.70
C LYS A 368 2.81 -25.68 -4.49
N LEU A 369 1.61 -25.13 -4.70
CA LEU A 369 1.42 -23.86 -5.42
C LEU A 369 2.16 -22.69 -4.75
N LYS A 370 2.30 -22.72 -3.42
CA LYS A 370 2.98 -21.67 -2.63
C LYS A 370 4.49 -21.89 -2.50
N SER A 371 5.00 -23.11 -2.64
CA SER A 371 6.40 -23.46 -2.37
C SER A 371 7.39 -22.65 -3.19
N ALA A 372 8.52 -22.26 -2.58
CA ALA A 372 9.65 -21.66 -3.28
C ALA A 372 10.16 -22.60 -4.40
N GLY A 373 10.60 -22.03 -5.52
CA GLY A 373 11.03 -22.80 -6.69
C GLY A 373 9.90 -23.36 -7.56
N VAL A 374 8.65 -23.32 -7.10
CA VAL A 374 7.48 -23.73 -7.90
C VAL A 374 6.88 -22.50 -8.59
N ASN A 375 6.69 -22.61 -9.92
CA ASN A 375 5.90 -21.64 -10.67
C ASN A 375 4.43 -22.11 -10.72
N PRO A 376 3.50 -21.41 -10.04
CA PRO A 376 2.11 -21.83 -9.96
C PRO A 376 1.40 -21.81 -11.32
N LEU A 377 1.83 -20.97 -12.26
CA LEU A 377 1.22 -20.92 -13.60
C LEU A 377 1.58 -22.16 -14.43
N VAL A 378 2.77 -22.72 -14.25
CA VAL A 378 3.16 -24.00 -14.87
C VAL A 378 2.40 -25.15 -14.24
N GLU A 379 2.34 -25.19 -12.91
CA GLU A 379 1.60 -26.23 -12.18
C GLU A 379 0.11 -26.25 -12.52
N LEU A 380 -0.47 -25.07 -12.70
CA LEU A 380 -1.86 -24.92 -13.12
C LEU A 380 -2.03 -25.05 -14.65
N GLY A 381 -0.97 -25.28 -15.43
CA GLY A 381 -1.03 -25.42 -16.89
C GLY A 381 -1.50 -24.18 -17.64
N VAL A 382 -1.31 -22.98 -17.06
CA VAL A 382 -1.55 -21.68 -17.71
C VAL A 382 -0.33 -21.27 -18.55
N MET A 383 0.88 -21.62 -18.09
CA MET A 383 2.12 -21.34 -18.79
C MET A 383 2.82 -22.66 -19.13
N SER A 384 3.51 -22.72 -20.27
CA SER A 384 4.36 -23.86 -20.62
C SER A 384 5.54 -24.00 -19.65
N VAL A 385 6.10 -25.21 -19.55
CA VAL A 385 7.35 -25.42 -18.83
C VAL A 385 8.45 -24.63 -19.56
N PRO A 386 9.26 -23.82 -18.86
CA PRO A 386 10.37 -23.13 -19.52
C PRO A 386 11.25 -24.14 -20.23
N GLU A 387 11.53 -23.92 -21.53
CA GLU A 387 12.60 -24.65 -22.20
C GLU A 387 13.86 -24.47 -21.35
N SER A 388 14.45 -25.57 -20.88
CA SER A 388 15.70 -25.50 -20.14
C SER A 388 16.68 -24.70 -20.98
N GLU A 389 17.31 -23.67 -20.41
CA GLU A 389 18.58 -23.21 -20.96
C GLU A 389 19.45 -24.45 -21.08
N SER A 390 19.72 -24.89 -22.31
CA SER A 390 20.79 -25.83 -22.53
C SER A 390 22.03 -25.10 -22.05
N THR A 391 22.46 -25.35 -20.81
CA THR A 391 23.78 -24.92 -20.37
C THR A 391 24.74 -25.46 -21.43
N PRO A 392 25.44 -24.61 -22.21
CA PRO A 392 26.51 -25.12 -23.04
C PRO A 392 27.43 -25.83 -22.06
N LEU A 393 27.77 -27.11 -22.31
CA LEU A 393 28.79 -27.77 -21.52
C LEU A 393 29.97 -26.80 -21.42
N PRO A 394 30.50 -26.50 -20.22
CA PRO A 394 31.67 -25.65 -20.09
C PRO A 394 32.73 -26.14 -21.07
N VAL A 395 33.23 -25.26 -21.94
CA VAL A 395 34.17 -25.61 -23.02
C VAL A 395 35.36 -26.43 -22.50
N TRP A 396 35.71 -26.27 -21.22
CA TRP A 396 36.70 -27.05 -20.50
C TRP A 396 36.40 -28.57 -20.41
N ILE A 397 35.13 -28.99 -20.33
CA ILE A 397 34.74 -30.41 -20.32
C ILE A 397 34.91 -31.02 -21.73
N ALA A 398 34.62 -30.25 -22.78
CA ALA A 398 34.89 -30.68 -24.16
C ALA A 398 36.40 -30.74 -24.46
N LEU A 399 37.19 -29.79 -23.96
CA LEU A 399 38.64 -29.77 -24.13
C LEU A 399 39.36 -30.88 -23.34
N SER A 400 38.86 -31.25 -22.17
CA SER A 400 39.44 -32.36 -21.39
C SER A 400 39.14 -33.72 -22.00
N ALA A 401 37.98 -33.91 -22.66
CA ALA A 401 37.71 -35.11 -23.44
C ALA A 401 38.64 -35.26 -24.66
N ILE A 402 38.98 -34.16 -25.35
CA ILE A 402 39.91 -34.17 -26.50
C ILE A 402 41.35 -34.42 -26.04
N ALA A 403 41.77 -33.85 -24.90
CA ALA A 403 43.12 -34.06 -24.36
C ALA A 403 43.36 -35.53 -23.92
N VAL A 404 42.35 -36.20 -23.36
CA VAL A 404 42.48 -37.61 -22.96
C VAL A 404 42.61 -38.52 -24.19
N VAL A 405 41.85 -38.28 -25.26
CA VAL A 405 41.97 -39.05 -26.51
C VAL A 405 43.33 -38.84 -27.18
N ALA A 406 43.86 -37.60 -27.17
CA ALA A 406 45.19 -37.30 -27.73
C ALA A 406 46.34 -37.98 -26.95
N VAL A 407 46.24 -38.08 -25.62
CA VAL A 407 47.23 -38.77 -24.78
C VAL A 407 47.19 -40.29 -24.99
N PHE A 408 46.01 -40.88 -25.21
CA PHE A 408 45.89 -42.31 -25.51
C PHE A 408 46.35 -42.65 -26.95
N MET A 409 46.05 -41.81 -27.95
CA MET A 409 46.56 -42.00 -29.31
C MET A 409 48.08 -41.76 -29.41
N GLY A 410 48.61 -40.75 -28.71
CA GLY A 410 50.05 -40.48 -28.66
C GLY A 410 50.88 -41.58 -27.98
N ARG A 411 50.31 -42.29 -26.99
CA ARG A 411 50.95 -43.45 -26.35
C ARG A 411 50.90 -44.73 -27.21
N SER A 412 49.92 -44.86 -28.10
CA SER A 412 49.85 -46.03 -29.00
C SER A 412 50.79 -45.92 -30.21
N MET A 413 51.22 -44.71 -30.60
CA MET A 413 52.12 -44.51 -31.76
C MET A 413 53.61 -44.55 -31.42
N LYS A 414 53.99 -44.59 -30.13
CA LYS A 414 55.41 -44.62 -29.69
C LYS A 414 55.95 -46.02 -29.33
N ARG A 415 55.24 -47.10 -29.70
CA ARG A 415 55.63 -48.50 -29.44
C ARG A 415 55.71 -49.39 -30.70
N ARG A 416 55.89 -48.78 -31.87
CA ARG A 416 56.34 -49.47 -33.08
C ARG A 416 57.43 -48.64 -33.69
N ASP A 417 58.66 -48.88 -33.24
CA ASP A 417 59.88 -48.96 -34.03
C ASP A 417 61.08 -49.00 -33.05
N VAL A 418 61.91 -50.03 -33.26
CA VAL A 418 63.11 -50.48 -32.52
C VAL A 418 62.86 -51.40 -31.33
#